data_AF-A0A1T5KCR8-F1
#
_entry.id   AF-A0A1T5KCR8-F1
#
_cell.length_a   1.000
_cell.length_b   1.000
_cell.length_c   1.000
_cell.angle_alpha   90.00
_cell.angle_beta   90.00
_cell.angle_gamma   90.00
#
_symmetry.space_group_name_H-M   'P 1'
#
loop_
_entity.id
_entity.type
_entity.pdbx_description
1 polymer ?
#
loop_
_entity_poly.entity_id
_entity_poly.type
_entity_poly.pdbx_seq_one_letter_code
_entity_poly.pdbx_strand_id
1 'polypeptide(L)'
;MTDVEAEAPESVGRGVTVVRGILIALGVALIGFGGYTLVMLQPRPNQLIGVAVWLIGAIVLHDAILSPLLVGIGLLMRRAGHRVPWTVIALVQGAVVIGCLFTLMFLPEITVQQRGPKNATVVPLDYAQNLVIMWAVLAVIVAVGSIVLVRRTRSGGRSHSNVRPPRA
;
A
#
# COMPACT_ATOMS: atom_id res chain seq x y z
N MET A 1 6.19 8.98 58.20
CA MET A 1 5.89 7.64 57.65
C MET A 1 4.85 7.88 56.57
N THR A 2 5.32 8.29 55.39
CA THR A 2 4.49 8.75 54.27
C THR A 2 4.12 7.53 53.44
N ASP A 3 2.83 7.29 53.31
CA ASP A 3 2.26 6.27 52.45
C ASP A 3 2.75 6.49 51.02
N VAL A 4 3.53 5.52 50.53
CA VAL A 4 3.87 5.40 49.12
C VAL A 4 2.60 4.86 48.46
N GLU A 5 1.72 5.77 48.09
CA GLU A 5 0.59 5.52 47.19
C GLU A 5 1.20 4.96 45.90
N ALA A 6 1.09 3.64 45.72
CA ALA A 6 1.50 2.99 44.50
C ALA A 6 0.60 3.50 43.36
N GLU A 7 1.10 4.46 42.58
CA GLU A 7 0.51 4.83 41.29
C GLU A 7 0.45 3.56 40.42
N ALA A 8 -0.73 2.92 40.40
CA ALA A 8 -1.01 1.87 39.45
C ALA A 8 -0.92 2.46 38.03
N PRO A 9 -0.15 1.88 37.09
CA PRO A 9 -0.09 2.36 35.73
C PRO A 9 -1.43 2.08 35.03
N GLU A 10 -2.37 3.02 35.11
CA GLU A 10 -3.70 2.86 34.51
C GLU A 10 -3.76 3.28 33.03
N SER A 11 -4.40 2.40 32.26
CA SER A 11 -5.16 2.62 31.02
C SER A 11 -4.48 2.54 29.64
N VAL A 12 -3.24 3.03 29.44
CA VAL A 12 -2.68 3.11 28.07
C VAL A 12 -2.41 1.72 27.43
N GLY A 13 -2.17 0.68 28.23
CA GLY A 13 -1.89 -0.68 27.73
C GLY A 13 -3.11 -1.60 27.55
N ARG A 14 -4.23 -1.32 28.23
CA ARG A 14 -5.37 -2.26 28.32
C ARG A 14 -6.20 -2.23 27.02
N GLY A 15 -6.48 -1.03 26.50
CA GLY A 15 -7.18 -0.85 25.22
C GLY A 15 -6.40 -1.42 24.04
N VAL A 16 -5.10 -1.13 23.94
CA VAL A 16 -4.24 -1.66 22.86
C VAL A 16 -4.14 -3.19 22.91
N THR A 17 -4.02 -3.76 24.12
CA THR A 17 -3.96 -5.23 24.28
C THR A 17 -5.28 -5.90 23.88
N VAL A 18 -6.42 -5.30 24.25
CA VAL A 18 -7.75 -5.80 23.86
C VAL A 18 -7.95 -5.71 22.35
N VAL A 19 -7.65 -4.55 21.74
CA VAL A 19 -7.77 -4.37 20.28
C VAL A 19 -6.84 -5.33 19.54
N ARG A 20 -5.59 -5.50 19.99
CA ARG A 20 -4.65 -6.47 19.42
C ARG A 20 -5.20 -7.89 19.52
N GLY A 21 -5.74 -8.28 20.68
CA GLY A 21 -6.37 -9.58 20.88
C GLY A 21 -7.54 -9.81 19.93
N ILE A 22 -8.41 -8.81 19.76
CA ILE A 22 -9.54 -8.86 18.82
C ILE A 22 -9.04 -9.01 17.38
N LEU A 23 -8.06 -8.21 16.96
CA LEU A 23 -7.51 -8.29 15.60
C LEU A 23 -6.85 -9.63 15.31
N ILE A 24 -6.11 -10.19 16.27
CA ILE A 24 -5.52 -11.53 16.14
C ILE A 24 -6.62 -12.58 16.03
N ALA A 25 -7.61 -12.56 16.93
CA ALA A 25 -8.71 -13.52 16.93
C ALA A 25 -9.51 -13.44 15.62
N LEU A 26 -9.81 -12.23 15.15
CA LEU A 26 -10.49 -11.99 13.88
C LEU A 26 -9.66 -12.51 12.70
N GLY A 27 -8.35 -12.21 12.67
CA GLY A 27 -7.45 -12.69 11.62
C GLY A 27 -7.39 -14.21 11.56
N VAL A 28 -7.23 -14.87 12.72
CA VAL A 28 -7.23 -16.34 12.82
C VAL A 28 -8.58 -16.92 12.39
N ALA A 29 -9.69 -16.31 12.80
CA ALA A 29 -11.03 -16.74 12.40
C ALA A 29 -11.24 -16.62 10.89
N LEU A 30 -10.79 -15.52 10.26
CA LEU A 30 -10.88 -15.32 8.82
C LEU A 30 -9.99 -16.31 8.04
N ILE A 31 -8.76 -16.56 8.50
CA ILE A 31 -7.87 -17.56 7.88
C ILE A 31 -8.49 -18.96 8.00
N GLY A 32 -8.99 -19.32 9.18
CA GLY A 32 -9.65 -20.61 9.41
C GLY A 32 -10.90 -20.79 8.55
N PHE A 33 -11.75 -19.76 8.48
CA PHE A 33 -12.95 -19.75 7.65
C PHE A 33 -12.60 -19.83 6.15
N GLY A 34 -11.60 -19.06 5.69
CA GLY A 34 -11.12 -19.12 4.31
C GLY A 34 -10.54 -20.48 3.95
N GLY A 35 -9.71 -21.05 4.81
CA GLY A 35 -9.14 -22.39 4.64
C GLY A 35 -10.20 -23.49 4.62
N TYR A 36 -11.15 -23.43 5.55
CA TYR A 36 -12.30 -24.34 5.57
C TYR A 36 -13.10 -24.26 4.27
N THR A 37 -13.41 -23.04 3.82
CA THR A 37 -14.16 -22.82 2.58
C THR A 37 -13.41 -23.34 1.37
N LEU A 38 -12.11 -23.09 1.27
CA LEU A 38 -11.28 -23.61 0.16
C LEU A 38 -11.29 -25.15 0.12
N VAL A 39 -11.12 -25.82 1.25
CA VAL A 39 -11.07 -27.29 1.31
C VAL A 39 -12.45 -27.91 1.06
N MET A 40 -13.52 -27.33 1.62
CA MET A 40 -14.86 -27.91 1.54
C MET A 40 -15.59 -27.61 0.22
N LEU A 41 -15.36 -26.45 -0.40
CA LEU A 41 -16.04 -26.06 -1.64
C LEU A 41 -15.24 -26.37 -2.92
N GLN A 42 -13.94 -26.69 -2.84
CA GLN A 42 -13.17 -27.05 -4.04
C GLN A 42 -12.98 -28.56 -4.21
N PRO A 43 -13.64 -29.18 -5.22
CA PRO A 43 -13.45 -30.60 -5.52
C PRO A 43 -12.17 -30.93 -6.30
N ARG A 44 -11.32 -29.94 -6.65
CA ARG A 44 -10.14 -30.15 -7.52
C ARG A 44 -8.83 -29.72 -6.85
N PRO A 45 -7.91 -30.66 -6.53
CA PRO A 45 -6.67 -30.34 -5.82
C PRO A 45 -5.72 -29.42 -6.61
N ASN A 46 -5.74 -29.45 -7.94
CA ASN A 46 -4.89 -28.57 -8.76
C ASN A 46 -5.21 -27.07 -8.58
N GLN A 47 -6.43 -26.71 -8.21
CA GLN A 47 -6.75 -25.31 -7.95
C GLN A 47 -6.18 -24.81 -6.61
N LEU A 48 -6.05 -25.69 -5.62
CA LEU A 48 -5.46 -25.35 -4.32
C LEU A 48 -3.98 -24.96 -4.48
N ILE A 49 -3.25 -25.67 -5.35
CA ILE A 49 -1.87 -25.32 -5.70
C ILE A 49 -1.81 -23.95 -6.35
N GLY A 50 -2.74 -23.64 -7.28
CA GLY A 50 -2.82 -22.33 -7.91
C GLY A 50 -3.05 -21.19 -6.89
N VAL A 51 -3.95 -21.40 -5.93
CA VAL A 51 -4.20 -20.44 -4.83
C VAL A 51 -2.96 -20.28 -3.95
N ALA A 52 -2.29 -21.38 -3.58
CA ALA A 52 -1.08 -21.34 -2.77
C ALA A 52 0.05 -20.58 -3.49
N VAL A 53 0.28 -20.86 -4.78
CA VAL A 53 1.27 -20.14 -5.60
C VAL A 53 0.95 -18.66 -5.68
N TRP A 54 -0.33 -18.29 -5.88
CA TRP A 54 -0.75 -16.89 -5.91
C TRP A 54 -0.54 -16.19 -4.55
N LEU A 55 -0.89 -16.84 -3.43
CA LEU A 55 -0.67 -16.30 -2.08
C LEU A 55 0.83 -16.10 -1.79
N ILE A 56 1.67 -17.07 -2.11
CA ILE A 56 3.12 -16.96 -1.96
C ILE A 56 3.64 -15.81 -2.85
N GLY A 57 3.18 -15.74 -4.09
CA GLY A 57 3.54 -14.65 -5.00
C GLY A 57 3.16 -13.27 -4.45
N ALA A 58 1.97 -13.15 -3.84
CA ALA A 58 1.52 -11.92 -3.20
C ALA A 58 2.42 -11.50 -2.02
N ILE A 59 2.78 -12.45 -1.15
CA ILE A 59 3.68 -12.20 -0.01
C ILE A 59 5.05 -11.76 -0.50
N VAL A 60 5.63 -12.47 -1.47
CA VAL A 60 6.93 -12.12 -2.04
C VAL A 60 6.89 -10.72 -2.68
N LEU A 61 5.84 -10.41 -3.44
CA LEU A 61 5.67 -9.09 -4.04
C LEU A 61 5.61 -7.98 -2.98
N HIS A 62 4.90 -8.19 -1.86
CA HIS A 62 4.81 -7.21 -0.79
C HIS A 62 6.10 -7.06 0.03
N ASP A 63 6.66 -8.16 0.51
CA ASP A 63 7.71 -8.13 1.52
C ASP A 63 9.10 -8.05 0.89
N ALA A 64 9.33 -8.76 -0.21
CA ALA A 64 10.63 -8.81 -0.85
C ALA A 64 10.82 -7.75 -1.94
N ILE A 65 9.74 -7.18 -2.48
CA ILE A 65 9.83 -6.17 -3.55
C ILE A 65 9.33 -4.81 -3.04
N LEU A 66 8.07 -4.73 -2.61
CA LEU A 66 7.44 -3.45 -2.28
C LEU A 66 8.10 -2.77 -1.08
N SER A 67 8.26 -3.50 0.03
CA SER A 67 8.89 -2.98 1.25
C SER A 67 10.31 -2.44 1.02
N PRO A 68 11.26 -3.20 0.44
CA PRO A 68 12.61 -2.68 0.19
C PRO A 68 12.64 -1.58 -0.86
N LEU A 69 11.76 -1.61 -1.88
CA LEU A 69 11.65 -0.53 -2.85
C LEU A 69 11.22 0.78 -2.18
N LEU A 70 10.17 0.74 -1.35
CA LEU A 70 9.66 1.90 -0.63
C LEU A 70 10.69 2.46 0.36
N VAL A 71 11.40 1.59 1.08
CA VAL A 71 12.52 1.98 1.96
C VAL A 71 13.67 2.57 1.15
N GLY A 72 14.04 1.94 0.04
CA GLY A 72 15.10 2.39 -0.86
C GLY A 72 14.83 3.79 -1.42
N ILE A 73 13.59 4.06 -1.86
CA ILE A 73 13.14 5.39 -2.29
C ILE A 73 13.31 6.41 -1.15
N GLY A 74 12.90 6.05 0.07
CA GLY A 74 13.07 6.90 1.25
C GLY A 74 14.54 7.21 1.57
N LEU A 75 15.42 6.20 1.48
CA LEU A 75 16.85 6.33 1.73
C LEU A 75 17.58 7.14 0.67
N LEU A 76 17.32 6.85 -0.61
CA LEU A 76 17.93 7.57 -1.74
C LEU A 76 17.57 9.06 -1.67
N MET A 77 16.36 9.38 -1.20
CA MET A 77 15.92 10.76 -1.01
C MET A 77 16.59 11.46 0.18
N ARG A 78 16.76 10.77 1.32
CA ARG A 78 17.55 11.32 2.44
C ARG A 78 18.96 11.68 1.98
N ARG A 79 19.52 10.88 1.08
CA ARG A 79 20.82 11.12 0.46
C ARG A 79 20.81 12.27 -0.57
N ALA A 80 19.71 12.46 -1.29
CA ALA A 80 19.54 13.51 -2.29
C ALA A 80 19.32 14.93 -1.70
N GLY A 81 19.26 15.06 -0.36
CA GLY A 81 19.36 16.33 0.35
C GLY A 81 18.23 17.32 0.05
N HIS A 82 17.08 17.17 0.72
CA HIS A 82 15.98 18.15 0.83
C HIS A 82 15.37 18.74 -0.46
N ARG A 83 15.78 18.33 -1.66
CA ARG A 83 15.29 18.94 -2.91
C ARG A 83 13.86 18.54 -3.28
N VAL A 84 13.33 17.45 -2.73
CA VAL A 84 11.99 16.95 -3.06
C VAL A 84 11.09 16.98 -1.81
N PRO A 85 9.89 17.60 -1.89
CA PRO A 85 8.93 17.60 -0.77
C PRO A 85 8.47 16.19 -0.40
N TRP A 86 8.30 15.92 0.90
CA TRP A 86 7.80 14.63 1.40
C TRP A 86 6.47 14.21 0.76
N THR A 87 5.59 15.17 0.50
CA THR A 87 4.29 14.93 -0.15
C THR A 87 4.42 14.29 -1.54
N VAL A 88 5.45 14.64 -2.30
CA VAL A 88 5.71 14.05 -3.61
C VAL A 88 6.13 12.59 -3.47
N ILE A 89 6.92 12.28 -2.44
CA ILE A 89 7.36 10.91 -2.15
C ILE A 89 6.16 10.06 -1.77
N ALA A 90 5.34 10.53 -0.83
CA ALA A 90 4.14 9.82 -0.41
C ALA A 90 3.18 9.57 -1.59
N LEU A 91 3.08 10.52 -2.52
CA LEU A 91 2.29 10.37 -3.75
C LEU A 91 2.84 9.25 -4.64
N VAL A 92 4.16 9.25 -4.91
CA VAL A 92 4.81 8.20 -5.73
C VAL A 92 4.69 6.83 -5.06
N GLN A 93 4.94 6.75 -3.75
CA GLN A 93 4.84 5.51 -2.98
C GLN A 93 3.41 4.96 -3.00
N GLY A 94 2.42 5.83 -2.75
CA GLY A 94 1.01 5.44 -2.80
C GLY A 94 0.60 4.93 -4.17
N ALA A 95 1.06 5.60 -5.24
CA ALA A 95 0.80 5.14 -6.60
C ALA A 95 1.41 3.76 -6.88
N VAL A 96 2.68 3.53 -6.53
CA VAL A 96 3.33 2.21 -6.71
C VAL A 96 2.56 1.13 -5.96
N VAL A 97 2.14 1.38 -4.72
CA VAL A 97 1.33 0.43 -3.93
C VAL A 97 0.01 0.13 -4.63
N ILE A 98 -0.73 1.14 -5.06
CA ILE A 98 -2.00 0.98 -5.78
C ILE A 98 -1.78 0.16 -7.07
N GLY A 99 -0.79 0.52 -7.88
CA GLY A 99 -0.51 -0.18 -9.13
C GLY A 99 -0.15 -1.65 -8.91
N CYS A 100 0.64 -1.96 -7.87
CA CYS A 100 0.95 -3.34 -7.52
C CYS A 100 -0.28 -4.13 -7.05
N LEU A 101 -1.16 -3.53 -6.24
CA LEU A 101 -2.41 -4.17 -5.80
C LEU A 101 -3.34 -4.48 -6.98
N PHE A 102 -3.53 -3.53 -7.89
CA PHE A 102 -4.32 -3.74 -9.10
C PHE A 102 -3.71 -4.81 -10.01
N THR A 103 -2.38 -4.81 -10.16
CA THR A 103 -1.67 -5.84 -10.92
C THR A 103 -1.90 -7.23 -10.33
N LEU A 104 -1.78 -7.38 -9.00
CA LEU A 104 -2.01 -8.65 -8.32
C LEU A 104 -3.46 -9.13 -8.47
N MET A 105 -4.42 -8.20 -8.45
CA MET A 105 -5.84 -8.49 -8.60
C MET A 105 -6.21 -8.89 -10.03
N PHE A 106 -5.60 -8.27 -11.04
CA PHE A 106 -5.93 -8.51 -12.45
C PHE A 106 -5.14 -9.68 -13.06
N LEU A 107 -4.03 -10.10 -12.46
CA LEU A 107 -3.19 -11.19 -12.98
C LEU A 107 -3.94 -12.52 -13.19
N PRO A 108 -4.79 -12.98 -12.24
CA PRO A 108 -5.60 -14.18 -12.45
C PRO A 108 -6.57 -14.05 -13.62
N GLU A 109 -7.23 -12.90 -13.76
CA GLU A 109 -8.19 -12.63 -14.83
C GLU A 109 -7.53 -12.66 -16.22
N ILE A 110 -6.36 -12.02 -16.34
CA ILE A 110 -5.54 -12.06 -17.57
C ILE A 110 -5.15 -13.51 -17.90
N THR A 111 -4.77 -14.29 -16.90
CA THR A 111 -4.39 -15.70 -17.09
C THR A 111 -5.58 -16.54 -17.58
N VAL A 112 -6.78 -16.28 -17.08
CA VAL A 112 -8.02 -16.94 -17.54
C VAL A 112 -8.34 -16.52 -18.97
N GLN A 113 -8.19 -15.23 -19.31
CA GLN A 113 -8.42 -14.70 -20.65
C GLN A 113 -7.52 -15.37 -21.70
N GLN A 114 -6.23 -15.51 -21.39
CA GLN A 114 -5.24 -16.13 -22.28
C GLN A 114 -5.48 -17.62 -22.52
N ARG A 115 -6.09 -18.33 -21.57
CA ARG A 115 -6.39 -19.76 -21.69
C ARG A 115 -7.65 -20.06 -22.52
N GLY A 116 -8.38 -19.04 -22.94
CA GLY A 116 -9.66 -19.19 -23.63
C GLY A 116 -10.78 -19.50 -22.64
N PRO A 117 -11.48 -18.48 -22.11
CA PRO A 117 -12.58 -18.71 -21.17
C PRO A 117 -13.68 -19.53 -21.84
N LYS A 118 -14.24 -20.50 -21.11
CA LYS A 118 -15.32 -21.36 -21.62
C LYS A 118 -16.59 -20.59 -21.99
N ASN A 119 -16.76 -19.39 -21.43
CA ASN A 119 -17.88 -18.49 -21.68
C ASN A 119 -17.32 -17.06 -21.85
N ALA A 120 -17.60 -16.43 -23.00
CA ALA A 120 -17.10 -15.09 -23.32
C ALA A 120 -17.61 -14.00 -22.37
N THR A 121 -18.76 -14.21 -21.72
CA THR A 121 -19.35 -13.26 -20.76
C THR A 121 -18.61 -13.19 -19.41
N VAL A 122 -17.73 -14.15 -19.12
CA VAL A 122 -17.01 -14.21 -17.84
C VAL A 122 -15.87 -13.19 -17.80
N VAL A 123 -15.26 -12.90 -18.95
CA VAL A 123 -14.10 -12.00 -19.07
C VAL A 123 -14.33 -11.06 -20.26
N PRO A 124 -15.26 -10.10 -20.15
CA PRO A 124 -15.70 -9.29 -21.29
C PRO A 124 -14.70 -8.20 -21.69
N LEU A 125 -13.86 -7.74 -20.76
CA LEU A 125 -12.90 -6.67 -21.00
C LEU A 125 -11.50 -7.24 -21.25
N ASP A 126 -10.69 -6.55 -22.06
CA ASP A 126 -9.25 -6.82 -22.13
C ASP A 126 -8.56 -6.29 -20.86
N TYR A 127 -8.31 -7.19 -19.90
CA TYR A 127 -7.74 -6.83 -18.61
C TYR A 127 -6.26 -6.44 -18.73
N ALA A 128 -5.54 -6.96 -19.72
CA ALA A 128 -4.15 -6.60 -19.95
C ALA A 128 -4.05 -5.16 -20.46
N GLN A 129 -4.86 -4.81 -21.46
CA GLN A 129 -4.94 -3.45 -21.98
C GLN A 129 -5.39 -2.46 -20.90
N ASN A 130 -6.41 -2.81 -20.13
CA ASN A 130 -6.91 -1.93 -19.06
C ASN A 130 -5.90 -1.75 -17.93
N LEU A 131 -5.12 -2.78 -17.58
CA LEU A 131 -4.06 -2.66 -16.60
C LEU A 131 -2.95 -1.71 -17.08
N VAL A 132 -2.57 -1.78 -18.36
CA VAL A 132 -1.60 -0.85 -18.97
C VAL A 132 -2.15 0.58 -18.95
N ILE A 133 -3.41 0.77 -19.33
CA ILE A 133 -4.07 2.10 -19.30
C ILE A 133 -4.09 2.63 -17.87
N MET A 134 -4.44 1.80 -16.88
CA MET A 134 -4.46 2.19 -15.48
C MET A 134 -3.08 2.64 -14.99
N TRP A 135 -2.02 1.89 -15.31
CA TRP A 135 -0.64 2.31 -15.00
C TRP A 135 -0.26 3.62 -15.69
N ALA A 136 -0.65 3.82 -16.95
CA ALA A 136 -0.40 5.05 -17.67
C ALA A 136 -1.11 6.25 -17.03
N VAL A 137 -2.40 6.11 -16.70
CA VAL A 137 -3.18 7.15 -16.00
C VAL A 137 -2.56 7.47 -14.65
N LEU A 138 -2.18 6.44 -13.89
CA LEU A 138 -1.55 6.62 -12.59
C LEU A 138 -0.20 7.34 -12.70
N ALA A 139 0.63 7.00 -13.69
CA ALA A 139 1.90 7.68 -13.96
C ALA A 139 1.67 9.16 -14.31
N VAL A 140 0.65 9.47 -15.11
CA VAL A 140 0.26 10.86 -15.44
C VAL A 140 -0.18 11.62 -14.19
N ILE A 141 -1.03 11.04 -13.35
CA ILE A 141 -1.49 11.65 -12.09
C ILE A 141 -0.29 11.96 -11.18
N VAL A 142 0.62 11.01 -11.01
CA VAL A 142 1.83 11.18 -10.20
C VAL A 142 2.73 12.27 -10.79
N ALA A 143 2.96 12.27 -12.10
CA ALA A 143 3.81 13.26 -12.76
C ALA A 143 3.23 14.68 -12.59
N VAL A 144 1.95 14.88 -12.91
CA VAL A 144 1.26 16.16 -12.78
C VAL A 144 1.21 16.60 -11.32
N GLY A 145 0.80 15.71 -10.41
CA GLY A 145 0.74 16.00 -8.97
C GLY A 145 2.10 16.39 -8.40
N SER A 146 3.17 15.69 -8.80
CA SER A 146 4.54 16.00 -8.40
C SER A 146 4.97 17.40 -8.86
N ILE A 147 4.69 17.76 -10.11
CA ILE A 147 4.99 19.10 -10.66
C ILE A 147 4.23 20.18 -9.88
N VAL A 148 2.95 19.98 -9.62
CA VAL A 148 2.11 20.93 -8.86
C VAL A 148 2.63 21.11 -7.44
N LEU A 149 2.96 20.02 -6.74
CA LEU A 149 3.47 20.05 -5.37
C LEU A 149 4.82 20.77 -5.28
N VAL A 150 5.75 20.49 -6.20
CA VAL A 150 7.06 21.17 -6.23
C VAL A 150 6.92 22.67 -6.54
N ARG A 151 5.98 23.06 -7.40
CA ARG A 151 5.72 24.48 -7.69
C ARG A 151 5.16 25.22 -6.48
N ARG A 152 4.24 24.60 -5.72
CA ARG A 152 3.65 25.20 -4.52
C ARG A 152 4.67 25.43 -3.41
N THR A 153 5.58 24.49 -3.17
CA THR A 153 6.59 24.63 -2.11
C THR A 153 7.63 25.72 -2.40
N ARG A 154 7.93 25.99 -3.69
CA ARG A 154 8.86 27.07 -4.08
C ARG A 154 8.26 28.47 -3.97
N SER A 155 6.95 28.63 -4.11
CA SER A 155 6.29 29.95 -4.06
C SER A 155 6.16 30.51 -2.63
N GLY A 156 6.08 29.66 -1.60
CA GLY A 156 5.97 30.11 -0.20
C GLY A 156 7.22 30.74 0.39
N GLY A 157 8.41 30.48 -0.18
CA GLY A 157 9.69 30.96 0.36
C GLY A 157 10.08 32.41 0.01
N ARG A 158 9.34 33.10 -0.87
CA ARG A 158 9.70 34.44 -1.37
C ARG A 158 9.07 35.62 -0.63
N SER A 159 8.24 35.38 0.40
CA SER A 159 7.42 36.44 1.02
C SER A 159 7.97 37.04 2.33
N HIS A 160 9.22 36.77 2.73
CA HIS A 160 9.73 37.13 4.07
C HIS A 160 11.03 37.95 4.11
N SER A 161 11.29 38.81 3.13
CA SER A 161 12.51 39.64 3.08
C SER A 161 12.28 41.16 3.05
N ASN A 162 11.17 41.67 3.57
CA ASN A 162 10.97 43.12 3.74
C ASN A 162 10.63 43.48 5.19
N VAL A 163 11.49 43.09 6.12
CA VAL A 163 11.55 43.71 7.45
C VAL A 163 12.68 44.73 7.38
N ARG A 164 12.32 46.00 7.15
CA ARG A 164 13.27 47.12 7.28
C ARG A 164 13.78 47.17 8.72
N PRO A 165 15.08 47.34 8.98
CA PRO A 165 15.55 47.60 10.33
C PRO A 165 15.01 48.96 10.82
N PRO A 166 14.76 49.13 12.14
CA PRO A 166 14.37 50.41 12.71
C PRO A 166 15.50 51.42 12.43
N ARG A 167 15.14 52.58 11.87
CA ARG A 167 16.05 53.72 11.84
C ARG A 167 16.09 54.31 13.26
N ALA A 168 17.31 54.52 13.74
CA ALA A 168 17.64 55.12 15.03
C ALA A 168 16.97 56.50 15.21
#